data_AF-A0A7C1YKG7-F1
#
_entry.id   AF-A0A7C1YKG7-F1
#
_cell.length_a   1.000
_cell.length_b   1.000
_cell.length_c   1.000
_cell.angle_alpha   90.00
_cell.angle_beta   90.00
_cell.angle_gamma   90.00
#
_symmetry.space_group_name_H-M   'P 1'
#
loop_
_entity.id
_entity.type
_entity.pdbx_description
1 polymer ?
#
loop_
_entity_poly.entity_id
_entity_poly.type
_entity_poly.pdbx_seq_one_letter_code
_entity_poly.pdbx_strand_id
1 'polypeptide(L)'
;MIFCMENKVDCDQKNTALESRRGTEKVLLSGVLVIDKEAGISSFGVVLKVRKLLKVKKAGHTGTLDPFATGVLVVCLEQATKIIPYLEEGTKEYVFTIHFGIETDTWDSTGQITKKIEPPKVEVNNIESIVSELIGT
;
A
#
# COMPACT_ATOMS: atom_id res chain seq x y z
N MET A 1 15.89 18.32 -10.46
CA MET A 1 17.09 17.48 -10.64
C MET A 1 17.04 16.37 -9.60
N ILE A 2 16.33 15.29 -9.88
CA ILE A 2 16.36 14.01 -9.14
C ILE A 2 16.26 12.92 -10.22
N PHE A 3 17.19 11.97 -10.13
CA PHE A 3 17.50 10.93 -11.11
C PHE A 3 16.38 9.88 -11.22
N CYS A 4 15.86 9.65 -12.43
CA CYS A 4 15.26 8.36 -12.80
C CYS A 4 16.41 7.37 -13.03
N MET A 5 16.59 6.40 -12.15
CA MET A 5 17.36 5.19 -12.48
C MET A 5 16.46 4.25 -13.29
N GLU A 6 16.49 4.39 -14.61
CA GLU A 6 16.07 3.34 -15.53
C GLU A 6 17.13 2.22 -15.51
N ASN A 7 16.97 1.24 -14.63
CA ASN A 7 17.76 0.01 -14.72
C ASN A 7 17.15 -0.89 -15.80
N LYS A 8 17.57 -0.67 -17.05
CA LYS A 8 17.53 -1.70 -18.09
C LYS A 8 18.50 -2.81 -17.70
N VAL A 9 17.97 -3.92 -17.20
CA VAL A 9 18.72 -5.17 -17.11
C VAL A 9 18.62 -5.84 -18.47
N ASP A 10 19.63 -5.59 -19.31
CA ASP A 10 19.88 -6.35 -20.53
C ASP A 10 20.66 -7.61 -20.12
N CYS A 11 20.07 -8.79 -20.33
CA CYS A 11 20.68 -10.07 -19.99
C CYS A 11 20.53 -10.98 -21.20
N ASP A 12 21.50 -10.87 -22.11
CA ASP A 12 21.62 -11.78 -23.24
C ASP A 12 23.10 -12.17 -23.41
N GLN A 13 23.53 -13.25 -22.75
CA GLN A 13 24.63 -14.09 -23.22
C GLN A 13 24.35 -15.57 -22.95
N LYS A 14 24.19 -16.27 -24.06
CA LYS A 14 24.04 -17.70 -24.27
C LYS A 14 25.17 -18.51 -23.62
N ASN A 15 24.85 -19.65 -22.99
CA ASN A 15 25.67 -20.85 -23.14
C ASN A 15 24.87 -22.16 -22.93
N THR A 16 24.74 -22.89 -24.05
CA THR A 16 24.93 -24.34 -24.21
C THR A 16 24.19 -25.33 -23.30
N ALA A 17 23.20 -25.98 -23.90
CA ALA A 17 23.01 -27.43 -23.93
C ALA A 17 23.49 -28.22 -22.70
N LEU A 18 22.60 -28.35 -21.72
CA LEU A 18 22.57 -29.48 -20.78
C LEU A 18 21.12 -29.99 -20.78
N GLU A 19 20.91 -31.01 -21.59
CA GLU A 19 19.64 -31.68 -21.80
C GLU A 19 19.21 -32.48 -20.58
N SER A 20 17.89 -32.54 -20.40
CA SER A 20 17.10 -33.70 -20.00
C SER A 20 17.29 -34.26 -18.57
N ARG A 21 16.17 -34.25 -17.82
CA ARG A 21 15.88 -34.84 -16.49
C ARG A 21 15.91 -33.83 -15.33
N ARG A 22 14.85 -33.02 -15.22
CA ARG A 22 14.34 -32.53 -13.95
C ARG A 22 12.85 -32.29 -14.12
N GLY A 23 12.03 -32.93 -13.29
CA GLY A 23 10.60 -32.60 -13.20
C GLY A 23 10.44 -31.09 -13.02
N THR A 24 9.34 -30.53 -13.48
CA THR A 24 9.03 -29.10 -13.37
C THR A 24 9.19 -28.63 -11.92
N GLU A 25 10.39 -28.18 -11.58
CA GLU A 25 10.69 -27.61 -10.28
C GLU A 25 9.93 -26.29 -10.26
N LYS A 26 8.78 -26.31 -9.59
CA LYS A 26 7.92 -25.14 -9.44
C LYS A 26 8.74 -24.14 -8.62
N VAL A 27 9.43 -23.23 -9.30
CA VAL A 27 10.12 -22.12 -8.67
C VAL A 27 9.06 -21.37 -7.87
N LEU A 28 9.17 -21.45 -6.54
CA LEU A 28 8.28 -20.75 -5.63
C LEU A 28 8.64 -19.27 -5.71
N LEU A 29 7.77 -18.51 -6.37
CA LEU A 29 7.88 -17.06 -6.44
C LEU A 29 7.71 -16.49 -5.02
N SER A 30 8.83 -16.12 -4.39
CA SER A 30 8.88 -15.50 -3.07
C SER A 30 9.50 -14.12 -3.20
N GLY A 31 8.82 -13.09 -2.68
CA GLY A 31 9.27 -11.72 -2.83
C GLY A 31 8.28 -10.70 -2.27
N VAL A 32 8.59 -9.43 -2.49
CA VAL A 32 7.80 -8.28 -2.05
C VAL A 32 7.35 -7.51 -3.28
N LEU A 33 6.06 -7.16 -3.32
CA LEU A 33 5.46 -6.33 -4.36
C LEU A 33 5.01 -5.02 -3.75
N VAL A 34 5.41 -3.91 -4.36
CA VAL A 34 4.92 -2.57 -4.01
C VAL A 34 3.83 -2.23 -5.02
N ILE A 35 2.59 -2.14 -4.55
CA ILE A 35 1.41 -1.94 -5.40
C ILE A 35 0.82 -0.57 -5.10
N ASP A 36 0.56 0.20 -6.15
CA ASP A 36 -0.31 1.36 -6.04
C ASP A 36 -1.77 0.87 -6.01
N LYS A 37 -2.39 0.91 -4.83
CA LYS A 37 -3.76 0.46 -4.60
C LYS A 37 -4.73 1.47 -5.18
N GLU A 38 -5.61 1.02 -6.05
CA GLU A 38 -6.73 1.83 -6.54
C GLU A 38 -7.78 2.08 -5.43
N ALA A 39 -8.57 3.14 -5.58
CA ALA A 39 -9.72 3.39 -4.72
C ALA A 39 -10.84 2.36 -5.00
N GLY A 40 -11.66 2.09 -3.98
CA GLY A 40 -12.80 1.18 -4.06
C GLY A 40 -12.48 -0.30 -3.83
N ILE A 41 -11.20 -0.68 -3.72
CA ILE A 41 -10.79 -2.05 -3.36
C ILE A 41 -10.15 -2.09 -1.98
N SER A 42 -10.51 -3.10 -1.18
CA SER A 42 -9.87 -3.35 0.10
C SER A 42 -8.45 -3.90 -0.08
N SER A 43 -7.59 -3.65 0.90
CA SER A 43 -6.22 -4.18 0.92
C SER A 43 -6.19 -5.71 0.77
N PHE A 44 -7.13 -6.41 1.43
CA PHE A 44 -7.29 -7.86 1.28
C PHE A 44 -7.73 -8.26 -0.13
N GLY A 45 -8.59 -7.47 -0.78
CA GLY A 45 -8.98 -7.66 -2.17
C GLY A 45 -7.77 -7.63 -3.13
N VAL A 46 -6.81 -6.73 -2.89
CA VAL A 46 -5.55 -6.70 -3.65
C VAL A 46 -4.73 -7.98 -3.42
N VAL A 47 -4.58 -8.41 -2.16
CA VAL A 47 -3.86 -9.66 -1.84
C VAL A 47 -4.49 -10.86 -2.57
N LEU A 48 -5.82 -10.96 -2.61
CA LEU A 48 -6.50 -12.02 -3.35
C LEU A 48 -6.24 -11.96 -4.86
N LYS A 49 -6.28 -10.75 -5.45
CA LYS A 49 -5.95 -10.55 -6.88
C LYS A 49 -4.52 -11.01 -7.18
N VAL A 50 -3.55 -10.55 -6.39
CA VAL A 50 -2.12 -10.91 -6.53
C VAL A 50 -1.92 -12.42 -6.39
N ARG A 51 -2.51 -13.03 -5.35
CA ARG A 51 -2.40 -14.47 -5.11
C ARG A 51 -2.91 -15.28 -6.30
N LYS A 52 -4.05 -14.86 -6.88
CA LYS A 52 -4.65 -15.51 -8.06
C LYS A 52 -3.80 -15.32 -9.32
N LEU A 53 -3.34 -14.10 -9.59
CA LEU A 53 -2.55 -13.78 -10.79
C LEU A 53 -1.21 -14.52 -10.81
N LEU A 54 -0.52 -14.57 -9.68
CA LEU A 54 0.81 -15.17 -9.56
C LEU A 54 0.80 -16.65 -9.18
N LYS A 55 -0.39 -17.23 -8.94
CA LYS A 55 -0.58 -18.65 -8.59
C LYS A 55 0.26 -19.10 -7.39
N VAL A 56 0.43 -18.20 -6.42
CA VAL A 56 1.11 -18.44 -5.14
C VAL A 56 0.12 -18.96 -4.09
N LYS A 57 0.61 -19.75 -3.14
CA LYS A 57 -0.18 -20.33 -2.04
C LYS A 57 -0.37 -19.33 -0.90
N LYS A 58 0.66 -18.54 -0.60
CA LYS A 58 0.67 -17.59 0.53
C LYS A 58 0.99 -16.18 0.06
N ALA A 59 0.17 -15.22 0.51
CA ALA A 59 0.40 -13.79 0.32
C ALA A 59 -0.21 -13.02 1.51
N GLY A 60 0.38 -11.89 1.87
CA GLY A 60 -0.11 -10.98 2.92
C GLY A 60 0.40 -9.56 2.68
N HIS A 61 -0.21 -8.56 3.31
CA HIS A 61 0.20 -7.15 3.20
C HIS A 61 0.80 -6.63 4.51
N THR A 62 1.54 -5.51 4.47
CA THR A 62 2.29 -4.96 5.62
C THR A 62 1.54 -3.82 6.34
N GLY A 63 0.22 -3.89 6.37
CA GLY A 63 -0.64 -2.78 6.83
C GLY A 63 -1.82 -2.53 5.90
N THR A 64 -2.93 -2.09 6.48
CA THR A 64 -4.20 -1.91 5.77
C THR A 64 -4.32 -0.47 5.29
N LEU A 65 -4.55 -0.29 4.00
CA LEU A 65 -5.15 0.93 3.45
C LEU A 65 -6.67 0.77 3.37
N ASP A 66 -7.39 1.84 3.72
CA ASP A 66 -8.84 1.89 3.60
C ASP A 66 -9.30 1.66 2.16
N PRO A 67 -10.51 1.12 1.95
CA PRO A 67 -11.02 0.87 0.61
C PRO A 67 -11.04 2.11 -0.27
N PHE A 68 -11.39 3.29 0.27
CA PHE A 68 -11.45 4.54 -0.49
C PHE A 68 -10.06 5.18 -0.74
N ALA A 69 -9.06 4.84 0.07
CA ALA A 69 -7.71 5.38 -0.06
C ALA A 69 -7.01 4.82 -1.31
N THR A 70 -6.04 5.57 -1.83
CA THR A 70 -5.11 5.11 -2.87
C THR A 70 -3.67 5.09 -2.34
N GLY A 71 -2.74 4.56 -3.13
CA GLY A 71 -1.31 4.64 -2.81
C GLY A 71 -0.69 3.31 -2.37
N VAL A 72 0.41 3.39 -1.64
CA VAL A 72 1.35 2.28 -1.48
C VAL A 72 0.80 1.16 -0.58
N LEU A 73 0.54 0.00 -1.17
CA LEU A 73 0.27 -1.26 -0.48
C LEU A 73 1.39 -2.27 -0.77
N VAL A 74 2.14 -2.62 0.27
CA VAL A 74 3.21 -3.64 0.16
C VAL A 74 2.62 -5.02 0.39
N VAL A 75 2.83 -5.93 -0.56
CA VAL A 75 2.35 -7.32 -0.54
C VAL A 75 3.53 -8.29 -0.57
N CYS A 76 3.66 -9.10 0.47
CA CYS A 76 4.68 -10.14 0.59
C CYS A 76 4.14 -11.50 0.15
N LEU A 77 4.95 -12.26 -0.59
CA LEU A 77 4.60 -13.56 -1.16
C LEU A 77 5.41 -14.69 -0.50
N GLU A 78 4.79 -15.84 -0.29
CA GLU A 78 5.44 -17.06 0.19
C GLU A 78 6.33 -16.83 1.42
N GLN A 79 7.64 -17.08 1.33
CA GLN A 79 8.56 -16.94 2.46
C GLN A 79 8.75 -15.48 2.89
N ALA A 80 8.58 -14.52 1.97
CA ALA A 80 8.66 -13.09 2.29
C ALA A 80 7.54 -12.65 3.25
N THR A 81 6.46 -13.42 3.42
CA THR A 81 5.45 -13.10 4.45
C THR A 81 6.01 -13.12 5.87
N LYS A 82 7.14 -13.79 6.10
CA LYS A 82 7.81 -13.81 7.41
C LYS A 82 8.38 -12.44 7.82
N ILE A 83 8.61 -11.54 6.86
CA ILE A 83 9.15 -10.21 7.16
C ILE A 83 8.07 -9.14 7.38
N ILE A 84 6.78 -9.49 7.27
CA ILE A 84 5.66 -8.56 7.46
C ILE A 84 5.73 -7.80 8.79
N PRO A 85 5.96 -8.46 9.95
CA PRO A 85 5.99 -7.75 11.24
C PRO A 85 7.03 -6.63 11.28
N TYR A 86 8.19 -6.82 10.65
CA TYR A 86 9.25 -5.82 10.60
C TYR A 86 8.95 -4.65 9.64
N LEU A 87 8.11 -4.88 8.63
CA LEU A 87 7.70 -3.84 7.67
C LEU A 87 6.50 -3.04 8.18
N GLU A 88 5.67 -3.65 9.02
CA GLU A 88 4.53 -2.98 9.67
C GLU A 88 4.99 -1.84 10.58
N GLU A 89 6.09 -2.02 11.30
CA GLU A 89 6.71 -1.05 12.22
C GLU A 89 7.31 0.19 11.52
N GLY A 90 7.41 0.19 10.18
CA GLY A 90 7.95 1.33 9.44
C GLY A 90 7.06 2.57 9.44
N THR A 91 7.68 3.75 9.38
CA THR A 91 7.01 5.05 9.24
C THR A 91 6.16 5.11 7.97
N LYS A 92 4.97 5.72 8.07
CA LYS A 92 4.03 5.88 6.95
C LYS A 92 3.63 7.34 6.82
N GLU A 93 3.54 7.80 5.59
CA GLU A 93 3.18 9.17 5.26
C GLU A 93 1.90 9.16 4.43
N TYR A 94 1.00 10.09 4.74
CA TYR A 94 -0.31 10.18 4.13
C TYR A 94 -0.58 11.61 3.67
N VAL A 95 -1.12 11.73 2.46
CA VAL A 95 -1.70 12.98 1.96
C VAL A 95 -3.21 12.81 1.96
N PHE A 96 -3.90 13.74 2.62
CA PHE A 96 -5.35 13.68 2.78
C PHE A 96 -5.97 15.08 2.73
N THR A 97 -7.30 15.11 2.61
CA THR A 97 -8.08 16.35 2.64
C THR A 97 -9.18 16.20 3.68
N ILE A 98 -9.32 17.20 4.54
CA ILE A 98 -10.34 17.24 5.59
C ILE A 98 -11.45 18.20 5.17
N HIS A 99 -12.70 17.82 5.40
CA HIS A 99 -13.85 18.72 5.30
C HIS A 99 -14.29 19.16 6.69
N PHE A 100 -14.03 20.41 7.07
CA PHE A 100 -14.45 20.94 8.37
C PHE A 100 -15.95 21.24 8.42
N GLY A 101 -16.59 20.97 9.55
CA GLY A 101 -18.02 21.24 9.78
C GLY A 101 -18.97 20.09 9.39
N ILE A 102 -18.44 18.97 8.91
CA ILE A 102 -19.20 17.75 8.63
C ILE A 102 -18.63 16.60 9.46
N GLU A 103 -19.51 15.85 10.10
CA GLU A 103 -19.19 14.59 10.79
C GLU A 103 -19.96 13.45 10.09
N THR A 104 -19.29 12.33 9.88
CA THR A 104 -19.87 11.11 9.32
C THR A 104 -19.73 9.94 10.30
N ASP A 105 -20.61 8.94 10.18
CA ASP A 105 -20.60 7.74 11.03
C ASP A 105 -19.34 6.86 10.84
N THR A 106 -18.71 6.91 9.66
CA THR A 106 -17.46 6.21 9.35
C THR A 106 -16.21 7.07 9.54
N TRP A 107 -16.36 8.34 9.92
CA TRP A 107 -15.25 9.28 10.10
C TRP A 107 -14.42 9.55 8.82
N ASP A 108 -14.98 9.19 7.67
CA ASP A 108 -14.41 9.42 6.35
C ASP A 108 -15.51 9.89 5.36
N SER A 109 -15.12 10.09 4.10
CA SER A 109 -16.02 10.58 3.05
C SER A 109 -17.05 9.54 2.55
N THR A 110 -17.03 8.31 3.06
CA THR A 110 -17.89 7.21 2.58
C THR A 110 -19.13 6.98 3.45
N GLY A 111 -19.14 7.53 4.65
CA GLY A 111 -20.23 7.40 5.62
C GLY A 111 -21.41 8.34 5.39
N GLN A 112 -22.44 8.16 6.21
CA GLN A 112 -23.58 9.07 6.26
C GLN A 112 -23.30 10.24 7.21
N ILE A 113 -23.75 11.44 6.83
CA ILE A 113 -23.60 12.64 7.66
C ILE A 113 -24.43 12.48 8.94
N THR A 114 -23.77 12.48 10.09
CA THR A 114 -24.39 12.43 11.42
C THR A 114 -24.61 13.83 11.99
N LYS A 115 -23.74 14.77 11.63
CA LYS A 115 -23.79 16.16 12.10
C LYS A 115 -23.25 17.11 11.05
N LYS A 116 -23.90 18.28 10.93
CA LYS A 116 -23.45 19.38 10.09
C LYS A 116 -23.54 20.69 10.86
N ILE A 117 -22.45 21.44 10.86
CA ILE A 117 -22.36 22.78 11.44
C ILE A 117 -21.76 23.73 10.42
N GLU A 118 -21.95 25.04 10.61
CA GLU A 118 -21.18 26.02 9.85
C GLU A 118 -19.70 25.90 10.24
N PRO A 119 -18.77 25.74 9.27
CA PRO A 119 -17.36 25.62 9.59
C PRO A 119 -16.87 26.91 10.27
N PRO A 120 -16.01 26.80 11.30
CA PRO A 120 -15.46 27.97 11.95
C PRO A 120 -14.68 28.82 10.93
N LYS A 121 -14.78 30.14 11.06
CA LYS A 121 -13.94 31.08 10.30
C LYS A 121 -12.53 31.02 10.90
N VAL A 122 -11.63 30.27 10.28
CA VAL A 122 -10.26 30.09 10.74
C VAL A 122 -9.30 30.73 9.74
N GLU A 123 -8.41 31.59 10.21
CA GLU A 123 -7.28 32.07 9.42
C GLU A 123 -6.22 30.97 9.31
N VAL A 124 -5.57 30.86 8.14
CA VAL A 124 -4.62 29.78 7.84
C VAL A 124 -3.51 29.65 8.91
N ASN A 125 -3.01 30.78 9.43
CA ASN A 125 -1.97 30.81 10.47
C ASN A 125 -2.40 30.10 11.78
N ASN A 126 -3.70 30.03 12.07
CA ASN A 126 -4.20 29.35 13.26
C ASN A 126 -4.25 27.82 13.06
N ILE A 127 -4.30 27.32 11.83
CA ILE A 127 -4.37 25.89 11.54
C ILE A 127 -3.04 25.21 11.86
N GLU A 128 -1.92 25.80 11.45
CA GLU A 128 -0.58 25.22 11.68
C GLU A 128 -0.26 25.08 13.18
N SER A 129 -0.65 26.09 13.98
CA SER A 129 -0.48 26.05 15.44
C SER A 129 -1.30 24.91 16.06
N ILE A 130 -2.56 24.76 15.67
CA ILE A 130 -3.44 23.71 16.19
C ILE A 130 -2.95 22.32 15.78
N VAL A 131 -2.53 22.15 14.52
CA VAL A 131 -2.01 20.86 14.02
C VAL A 131 -0.75 20.46 14.79
N SER A 132 0.09 21.42 15.19
CA SER A 132 1.28 21.14 15.99
C SER A 132 0.96 20.54 17.36
N GLU A 133 -0.19 20.90 17.95
CA GLU A 133 -0.66 20.31 19.22
C GLU A 133 -1.15 18.86 19.07
N LEU A 134 -1.49 18.44 17.84
CA LEU A 134 -1.91 17.06 17.54
C LEU A 134 -0.73 16.11 17.29
N ILE A 135 0.51 16.62 17.28
CA ILE A 135 1.72 15.82 17.12
C ILE A 135 2.02 15.13 18.47
N GLY A 136 1.80 13.82 18.53
CA GLY A 136 2.16 12.99 19.69
C GLY A 136 3.65 12.62 19.72
N THR A 137 4.09 12.09 20.87
CA THR A 137 5.44 11.51 21.08
C THR A 137 5.57 10.11 20.51
#